data_AF-A0A258ZS97-F1
#
_entry.id   AF-A0A258ZS97-F1
#
_cell.length_a   1.000
_cell.length_b   1.000
_cell.length_c   1.000
_cell.angle_alpha   90.00
_cell.angle_beta   90.00
_cell.angle_gamma   90.00
#
_symmetry.space_group_name_H-M   'P 1'
#
loop_
_entity.id
_entity.type
_entity.pdbx_description
1 polymer ?
#
loop_
_entity_poly.entity_id
_entity_poly.type
_entity_poly.pdbx_seq_one_letter_code
_entity_poly.pdbx_strand_id
1 'polypeptide(L)'
;MSEAQGSAGDGVTRLIAGPFNRVEGDLEVRLDIANGAVAQAHVSSPLFRGFERILEGRDPMDALVIAPRICGICSVSQSQAAALALAGLQ
;
A
#
# COMPACT_ATOMS: atom_id res chain seq x y z
N MET A 1 2.70 -4.20 18.89
CA MET A 1 3.89 -4.23 19.78
C MET A 1 5.07 -4.08 18.86
N SER A 2 5.91 -3.06 19.02
CA SER A 2 7.11 -2.88 18.18
C SER A 2 8.26 -3.63 18.82
N GLU A 3 8.96 -4.45 18.04
CA GLU A 3 10.11 -5.22 18.50
C GLU A 3 11.38 -4.58 17.96
N ALA A 4 12.31 -4.26 18.85
CA ALA A 4 13.64 -3.78 18.52
C ALA A 4 14.61 -4.97 18.52
N GLN A 5 15.24 -5.23 17.38
CA GLN A 5 16.25 -6.29 17.26
C GLN A 5 17.59 -5.63 16.95
N GLY A 6 18.55 -5.69 17.89
CA GLY A 6 19.89 -5.12 17.73
C GLY A 6 20.91 -6.17 17.33
N SER A 7 21.65 -5.96 16.24
CA SER A 7 22.92 -6.65 16.01
C SER A 7 24.05 -5.82 16.63
N ALA A 8 24.80 -6.40 17.57
CA ALA A 8 25.96 -5.76 18.17
C ALA A 8 27.05 -5.54 17.10
N GLY A 9 27.35 -4.29 16.73
CA GLY A 9 28.50 -3.97 15.88
C GLY A 9 28.58 -2.54 15.30
N ASP A 10 27.48 -1.96 14.85
CA ASP A 10 27.41 -0.59 14.32
C ASP A 10 26.34 0.17 15.09
N GLY A 11 26.45 1.49 15.30
CA GLY A 11 25.53 2.30 16.12
C GLY A 11 24.10 2.48 15.55
N VAL A 12 23.53 1.42 14.98
CA VAL A 12 22.25 1.39 14.27
C VAL A 12 21.30 0.41 14.97
N THR A 13 20.15 0.92 15.42
CA THR A 13 19.06 0.14 16.01
C THR A 13 17.98 -0.10 14.97
N ARG A 14 17.54 -1.36 14.80
CA ARG A 14 16.43 -1.70 13.92
C ARG A 14 15.12 -1.81 14.69
N LEU A 15 14.11 -1.08 14.23
CA LEU A 15 12.74 -1.10 14.75
C LEU A 15 11.79 -1.67 13.69
N ILE A 16 11.01 -2.68 14.05
CA ILE A 16 9.92 -3.19 13.20
C ILE A 16 8.60 -2.68 13.78
N ALA A 17 7.89 -1.88 12.99
CA ALA A 17 6.56 -1.35 13.28
C ALA A 17 5.54 -2.05 12.36
N GLY A 18 5.13 -3.25 12.77
CA GLY A 18 4.16 -4.10 12.08
C GLY A 18 3.29 -4.88 13.08
N PRO A 19 1.98 -5.07 12.81
CA PRO A 19 1.18 -4.38 11.79
C PRO A 19 1.07 -2.88 12.11
N PHE A 20 1.28 -2.04 11.10
CA PHE A 20 1.19 -0.58 11.23
C PHE A 20 -0.27 -0.16 11.17
N ASN A 21 -0.81 0.35 12.28
CA ASN A 21 -2.25 0.56 12.46
C ASN A 21 -2.69 2.00 12.13
N ARG A 22 -4.02 2.22 12.08
CA ARG A 22 -4.69 3.50 11.72
C ARG A 22 -4.36 3.97 10.30
N VAL A 23 -4.14 3.01 9.41
CA VAL A 23 -4.04 3.17 7.96
C VAL A 23 -4.93 2.11 7.31
N GLU A 24 -5.23 2.27 6.03
CA GLU A 24 -5.93 1.25 5.25
C GLU A 24 -4.92 0.24 4.67
N GLY A 25 -5.34 -1.02 4.59
CA GLY A 25 -4.52 -2.11 4.09
C GLY A 25 -3.50 -2.66 5.09
N ASP A 26 -2.75 -3.67 4.64
CA ASP A 26 -1.68 -4.27 5.42
C ASP A 26 -0.37 -3.52 5.15
N LEU A 27 0.28 -3.09 6.23
CA LEU A 27 1.53 -2.33 6.16
C LEU A 27 2.48 -2.75 7.27
N GLU A 28 3.74 -2.98 6.89
CA GLU A 28 4.87 -3.13 7.80
C GLU A 28 5.90 -2.06 7.49
N VAL A 29 6.40 -1.39 8.54
CA VAL A 29 7.46 -0.39 8.42
C VAL A 29 8.66 -0.83 9.23
N ARG A 30 9.81 -1.00 8.57
CA ARG A 30 11.09 -1.26 9.20
C ARG A 30 11.94 0.01 9.17
N LEU A 31 12.41 0.44 10.32
CA LEU A 31 13.26 1.63 10.48
C LEU A 31 14.63 1.20 10.98
N ASP A 32 15.69 1.72 10.35
CA ASP A 32 17.05 1.65 10.87
C ASP A 32 17.39 3.04 11.46
N ILE A 33 17.68 3.09 12.75
CA ILE A 33 17.86 4.31 13.55
C ILE A 33 19.34 4.43 13.93
N ALA A 34 20.01 5.52 13.52
CA ALA A 34 21.39 5.81 13.86
C ALA A 34 21.48 7.18 14.53
N ASN A 35 22.27 7.32 15.60
CA ASN A 35 22.48 8.59 16.31
C ASN A 35 21.16 9.28 16.72
N GLY A 36 20.14 8.50 17.11
CA GLY A 36 18.84 9.01 17.53
C GLY A 36 17.91 9.49 16.40
N ALA A 37 18.29 9.30 15.14
CA ALA A 37 17.49 9.67 13.97
C ALA A 37 17.26 8.48 13.03
N VAL A 38 16.16 8.50 12.27
CA VAL A 38 15.91 7.49 11.22
C VAL A 38 16.92 7.69 10.10
N ALA A 39 17.78 6.69 9.88
CA ALA A 39 18.73 6.67 8.78
C ALA A 39 18.14 6.03 7.53
N GLN A 40 17.30 4.99 7.68
CA GLN A 40 16.59 4.33 6.58
C GLN A 40 15.20 3.87 7.02
N ALA A 41 14.27 3.85 6.06
CA ALA A 41 12.93 3.32 6.24
C ALA A 41 12.58 2.39 5.06
N HIS A 42 12.04 1.22 5.37
CA HIS A 42 11.54 0.26 4.41
C HIS A 42 10.08 -0.01 4.71
N VAL A 43 9.25 0.06 3.67
CA VAL A 43 7.81 -0.12 3.78
C VAL A 43 7.41 -1.31 2.92
N SER A 44 6.67 -2.24 3.52
CA SER A 44 6.15 -3.42 2.85
C SER A 44 4.63 -3.46 2.96
N SER A 45 3.95 -3.65 1.85
CA SER A 45 2.52 -3.95 1.82
C SER A 45 2.33 -5.36 1.26
N PRO A 46 2.07 -6.37 2.11
CA PRO A 46 2.09 -7.77 1.69
C PRO A 46 0.83 -8.20 0.94
N LEU A 47 -0.26 -7.43 0.99
CA LEU A 47 -1.52 -7.79 0.36
C LEU A 47 -1.52 -7.44 -1.13
N PHE A 48 -1.62 -8.46 -1.98
CA PHE A 48 -1.83 -8.31 -3.41
C PHE A 48 -3.16 -8.94 -3.83
N ARG A 49 -4.02 -8.17 -4.51
CA ARG A 49 -5.30 -8.65 -5.07
C ARG A 49 -5.36 -8.69 -6.60
N GLY A 50 -4.54 -7.90 -7.30
CA GLY A 50 -4.38 -7.98 -8.75
C GLY A 50 -5.59 -7.50 -9.58
N PHE A 51 -6.17 -6.34 -9.26
CA PHE A 51 -7.34 -5.78 -9.96
C PHE A 51 -7.12 -5.56 -11.46
N GLU A 52 -5.91 -5.19 -11.88
CA GLU A 52 -5.57 -5.02 -13.29
C GLU A 52 -5.75 -6.34 -14.05
N ARG A 53 -5.22 -7.44 -13.49
CA ARG A 53 -5.37 -8.79 -14.04
C ARG A 53 -6.81 -9.28 -14.02
N ILE A 54 -7.61 -8.85 -13.04
CA ILE A 54 -9.06 -9.14 -13.01
C ILE A 54 -9.78 -8.46 -14.18
N LEU A 55 -9.32 -7.29 -14.61
CA LEU A 55 -9.94 -6.50 -15.69
C LEU A 55 -9.54 -6.97 -17.10
N GLU A 56 -8.43 -7.69 -17.24
CA GLU A 56 -8.01 -8.24 -18.53
C GLU A 56 -9.12 -9.10 -19.18
N GLY A 57 -9.46 -8.79 -20.42
CA GLY A 57 -10.48 -9.51 -21.20
C GLY A 57 -11.93 -9.22 -20.84
N ARG A 58 -12.20 -8.31 -19.89
CA ARG A 58 -13.55 -7.84 -19.55
C ARG A 58 -14.02 -6.72 -20.47
N ASP A 59 -15.33 -6.50 -20.46
CA ASP A 59 -15.89 -5.27 -21.02
C ASP A 59 -15.32 -4.05 -20.28
N PRO A 60 -14.82 -3.00 -20.97
CA PRO A 60 -14.29 -1.81 -20.31
C PRO A 60 -15.24 -1.19 -19.28
N MET A 61 -16.56 -1.28 -19.50
CA MET A 61 -17.57 -0.76 -18.59
C MET A 61 -17.58 -1.46 -17.21
N ASP A 62 -17.08 -2.70 -17.12
CA ASP A 62 -16.92 -3.40 -15.84
C ASP A 62 -15.97 -2.66 -14.88
N ALA A 63 -15.06 -1.82 -15.41
CA ALA A 63 -14.16 -1.01 -14.60
C ALA A 63 -14.91 -0.07 -13.64
N LEU A 64 -16.10 0.42 -14.01
CA LEU A 64 -16.94 1.28 -13.15
C LEU A 64 -17.41 0.57 -11.88
N VAL A 65 -17.53 -0.75 -11.92
CA VAL A 65 -17.98 -1.56 -10.78
C VAL A 65 -16.79 -2.19 -10.06
N ILE A 66 -15.76 -2.62 -10.79
CA ILE A 66 -14.61 -3.35 -10.23
C ILE A 66 -13.61 -2.38 -9.58
N ALA A 67 -13.22 -1.29 -10.26
CA ALA A 67 -12.18 -0.38 -9.74
C ALA A 67 -12.50 0.20 -8.35
N PRO A 68 -13.75 0.59 -8.00
CA PRO A 68 -14.09 1.13 -6.68
C PRO A 68 -13.96 0.15 -5.51
N ARG A 69 -13.64 -1.12 -5.79
CA ARG A 69 -13.36 -2.16 -4.79
C ARG A 69 -11.86 -2.30 -4.53
N ILE A 70 -11.01 -1.49 -5.18
CA ILE A 70 -9.59 -1.39 -4.84
C ILE A 70 -9.45 -0.85 -3.42
N CYS A 71 -10.18 0.18 -3.02
CA CYS A 71 -10.20 0.61 -1.62
C CYS A 71 -11.55 1.24 -1.28
N GLY A 72 -12.18 0.75 -0.21
CA GLY A 72 -13.50 1.22 0.23
C GLY A 72 -13.51 2.66 0.73
N ILE A 73 -12.38 3.16 1.24
CA ILE A 73 -12.24 4.53 1.77
C ILE A 73 -12.26 5.56 0.63
N CYS A 74 -11.54 5.31 -0.46
CA CYS A 74 -11.46 6.21 -1.62
C CYS A 74 -12.19 5.65 -2.86
N SER A 75 -13.25 4.87 -2.63
CA SER A 75 -14.05 4.22 -3.67
C SER A 75 -14.60 5.21 -4.71
N VAL A 76 -15.04 6.40 -4.28
CA VAL A 76 -15.52 7.46 -5.20
C VAL A 76 -14.41 7.97 -6.12
N SER A 77 -13.19 8.14 -5.61
CA SER A 77 -12.04 8.57 -6.42
C SER A 77 -11.69 7.54 -7.49
N GLN A 78 -11.76 6.25 -7.14
CA GLN A 78 -11.58 5.15 -8.10
C GLN A 78 -12.69 5.12 -9.16
N SER A 79 -13.95 5.30 -8.76
CA SER A 79 -15.08 5.43 -9.71
C SER A 79 -14.88 6.59 -10.68
N GLN A 80 -14.47 7.76 -10.16
CA GLN A 80 -14.22 8.96 -10.97
C GLN A 80 -13.09 8.72 -11.98
N ALA A 81 -11.99 8.12 -11.55
CA ALA A 81 -10.88 7.79 -12.45
C ALA A 81 -11.30 6.82 -13.55
N ALA A 82 -12.06 5.76 -13.22
CA ALA A 82 -12.57 4.82 -14.21
C ALA A 82 -13.51 5.49 -15.23
N ALA A 83 -14.41 6.37 -14.77
CA ALA A 83 -15.31 7.11 -15.65
C ALA A 83 -14.57 8.06 -16.59
N LEU A 84 -13.58 8.80 -16.09
CA LEU A 84 -12.76 9.69 -16.91
C LEU A 84 -11.94 8.92 -17.96
N ALA A 85 -11.38 7.76 -17.59
CA ALA A 85 -10.64 6.92 -18.52
C ALA A 85 -11.54 6.40 -19.65
N LEU A 86 -12.76 5.94 -19.33
CA LEU A 86 -13.73 5.47 -20.32
C LEU A 86 -14.23 6.60 -21.23
N ALA A 87 -14.45 7.79 -20.70
CA ALA A 87 -14.84 8.95 -21.49
C ALA A 87 -13.79 9.33 -22.54
N GLY A 88 -12.50 9.09 -22.26
CA GLY A 88 -11.40 9.32 -23.21
C GLY A 88 -11.29 8.30 -24.34
N LEU A 89 -12.11 7.24 -24.35
CA LEU A 89 -12.17 6.24 -25.43
C LEU A 89 -13.22 6.61 -26.51
N GLN A 90 -14.01 7.65 -26.27
CA GLN A 90 -15.06 8.15 -27.19
C GLN A 90 -14.54 9.30 -28.04
#